data_AF-A0A3N7D0T6-F1
#
_entry.id   AF-A0A3N7D0T6-F1
#
_cell.length_a   1.000
_cell.length_b   1.000
_cell.length_c   1.000
_cell.angle_alpha   90.00
_cell.angle_beta   90.00
_cell.angle_gamma   90.00
#
_symmetry.space_group_name_H-M   'P 1'
#
loop_
_entity.id
_entity.type
_entity.pdbx_description
1 polymer ?
#
loop_
_entity_poly.entity_id
_entity_poly.type
_entity_poly.pdbx_seq_one_letter_code
_entity_poly.pdbx_strand_id
1 'polypeptide(L)'
;MKNYLYLLIILLCACKKPLKVTVISDVSAGPNTIIFDERDTLVTNKPIDTILLSPFKKHVFTVNNSKPQDFFLRDTEGILNLAKKDFVVVAIKYENEGGTEYRFPGSFTMDSYVLIDSFIVCDKAFEVNLKTTLKAIVDSAKVRKNGNYYPLLDQKFSPDREVYDGTEEVNGFKKIGNNTLFIKKFWDYNLGDSIPEEIKVKVRKSDLKYKESLKKTFITFAEDFLFMAKMSKKTYAVVDVRDLLKGKDENNKKLR
;
A
#
# COMPACT_ATOMS: atom_id res chain seq x y z
N MET A 1 52.09 -11.44 8.93
CA MET A 1 50.90 -11.47 9.83
C MET A 1 49.93 -10.30 9.63
N LYS A 2 50.36 -9.04 9.40
CA LYS A 2 49.42 -7.90 9.23
C LYS A 2 48.45 -7.99 8.04
N ASN A 3 48.85 -8.61 6.92
CA ASN A 3 47.98 -8.70 5.72
C ASN A 3 46.81 -9.70 5.87
N TYR A 4 46.93 -10.71 6.72
CA TYR A 4 45.86 -11.69 6.95
C TYR A 4 44.74 -11.15 7.84
N LEU A 5 45.05 -10.19 8.72
CA LEU A 5 44.05 -9.54 9.58
C LEU A 5 43.11 -8.63 8.77
N TYR A 6 43.63 -7.90 7.78
CA TYR A 6 42.81 -7.09 6.87
C TYR A 6 41.89 -7.97 6.00
N LEU A 7 42.38 -9.11 5.51
CA LEU A 7 41.56 -10.04 4.75
C LEU A 7 40.42 -10.61 5.60
N LEU A 8 40.68 -10.97 6.86
CA LEU A 8 39.67 -11.47 7.79
C LEU A 8 38.59 -10.42 8.10
N ILE A 9 38.98 -9.15 8.31
CA ILE A 9 38.03 -8.05 8.56
C ILE A 9 37.15 -7.78 7.34
N ILE A 10 37.70 -7.82 6.12
CA ILE A 10 36.93 -7.67 4.88
C ILE A 10 35.99 -8.86 4.66
N LEU A 11 36.42 -10.09 4.96
CA LEU A 11 35.59 -11.30 4.90
C LEU A 11 34.45 -11.29 5.93
N LEU A 12 34.68 -10.76 7.14
CA LEU A 12 33.66 -10.65 8.19
C LEU A 12 32.62 -9.55 7.89
N CYS A 13 32.98 -8.51 7.14
CA CYS A 13 32.06 -7.46 6.70
C CYS A 13 31.23 -7.82 5.44
N ALA A 14 31.54 -8.92 4.76
CA ALA A 14 30.91 -9.27 3.48
C ALA A 14 29.58 -10.06 3.59
N CYS A 15 29.24 -10.61 4.75
CA CYS A 15 27.98 -11.32 4.96
C CYS A 15 26.84 -10.34 5.30
N LYS A 16 26.28 -9.69 4.28
CA LYS A 16 25.00 -8.99 4.44
C LYS A 16 23.86 -10.00 4.62
N LYS A 17 22.92 -9.67 5.52
CA LYS A 17 21.75 -10.51 5.77
C LYS A 17 20.92 -10.64 4.49
N PRO A 18 20.41 -11.85 4.18
CA PRO A 18 19.48 -12.01 3.07
C PRO A 18 18.20 -11.20 3.32
N LEU A 19 17.56 -10.77 2.23
CA LEU A 19 16.32 -10.00 2.27
C LEU A 19 15.14 -10.94 2.11
N LYS A 20 14.12 -10.73 2.94
CA LYS A 20 12.84 -11.41 2.82
C LYS A 20 12.06 -10.81 1.64
N VAL A 21 11.71 -11.66 0.68
CA VAL A 21 10.80 -11.33 -0.42
C VAL A 21 9.53 -12.15 -0.23
N THR A 22 8.41 -11.45 -0.09
CA THR A 22 7.09 -12.07 -0.12
C THR A 22 6.69 -12.30 -1.57
N VAL A 23 6.46 -13.56 -1.94
CA VAL A 23 6.05 -13.93 -3.29
C VAL A 23 4.55 -14.13 -3.29
N ILE A 24 3.89 -13.46 -4.24
CA ILE A 24 2.44 -13.57 -4.42
C ILE A 24 2.20 -14.22 -5.76
N SER A 25 1.50 -15.34 -5.74
CA SER A 25 1.26 -16.15 -6.93
C SER A 25 -0.21 -16.54 -7.04
N ASP A 26 -0.66 -16.79 -8.26
CA ASP A 26 -1.96 -17.40 -8.49
C ASP A 26 -1.79 -18.92 -8.42
N VAL A 27 -2.38 -19.53 -7.39
CA VAL A 27 -2.34 -20.98 -7.16
C VAL A 27 -3.63 -21.68 -7.58
N SER A 28 -4.58 -20.96 -8.18
CA SER A 28 -5.88 -21.52 -8.60
C SER A 28 -5.74 -22.59 -9.69
N ALA A 29 -4.74 -22.44 -10.56
CA ALA A 29 -4.40 -23.40 -11.61
C ALA A 29 -3.43 -24.52 -11.15
N GLY A 30 -3.08 -24.55 -9.86
CA GLY A 30 -2.10 -25.47 -9.28
C GLY A 30 -0.83 -24.76 -8.78
N PRO A 31 0.12 -25.52 -8.17
CA PRO A 31 1.35 -24.95 -7.64
C PRO A 31 2.25 -24.38 -8.75
N ASN A 32 2.88 -23.23 -8.50
CA ASN A 32 3.93 -22.72 -9.37
C ASN A 32 5.29 -23.15 -8.83
N THR A 33 6.17 -23.62 -9.72
CA THR A 33 7.59 -23.79 -9.42
C THR A 33 8.33 -22.56 -9.90
N ILE A 34 8.95 -21.85 -8.97
CA ILE A 34 9.70 -20.62 -9.23
C ILE A 34 11.17 -20.89 -8.94
N ILE A 35 12.04 -20.68 -9.91
CA ILE A 35 13.48 -20.86 -9.76
C ILE A 35 14.13 -19.48 -9.79
N PHE A 36 14.79 -19.11 -8.71
CA PHE A 36 15.55 -17.87 -8.57
C PHE A 36 17.02 -18.13 -8.80
N ASP A 37 17.64 -17.31 -9.66
CA ASP A 37 19.08 -17.29 -9.92
C ASP A 37 19.66 -18.69 -10.23
N GLU A 38 18.88 -19.55 -10.90
CA GLU A 38 19.21 -20.93 -11.25
C GLU A 38 19.51 -21.86 -10.06
N ARG A 39 19.20 -21.45 -8.83
CA ARG A 39 19.59 -22.17 -7.60
C ARG A 39 18.44 -22.38 -6.65
N ASP A 40 17.78 -21.30 -6.25
CA ASP A 40 16.80 -21.34 -5.17
C ASP A 40 15.42 -21.62 -5.75
N THR A 41 14.82 -22.75 -5.35
CA THR A 41 13.49 -23.14 -5.85
C THR A 41 12.42 -22.88 -4.78
N LEU A 42 11.35 -22.18 -5.17
CA LEU A 42 10.13 -21.99 -4.38
C LEU A 42 8.95 -22.65 -5.10
N VAL A 43 8.28 -23.59 -4.42
CA VAL A 43 7.02 -24.17 -4.90
C VAL A 43 5.87 -23.51 -4.16
N THR A 44 5.03 -22.76 -4.88
CA THR A 44 3.95 -21.97 -4.28
C THR A 44 2.73 -22.85 -4.04
N ASN A 45 2.59 -23.34 -2.80
CA ASN A 45 1.40 -24.09 -2.40
C ASN A 45 0.31 -23.19 -1.81
N LYS A 46 0.62 -21.90 -1.63
CA LYS A 46 -0.29 -20.89 -1.07
C LYS A 46 -0.22 -19.62 -1.92
N PRO A 47 -1.25 -18.75 -1.85
CA PRO A 47 -1.22 -17.47 -2.57
C PRO A 47 -0.07 -16.55 -2.14
N ILE A 48 0.42 -16.73 -0.90
CA ILE A 48 1.48 -15.93 -0.28
C ILE A 48 2.52 -16.90 0.26
N ASP A 49 3.74 -16.78 -0.24
CA ASP A 49 4.93 -17.49 0.24
C ASP A 49 6.08 -16.50 0.47
N THR A 50 7.19 -16.97 1.04
CA THR A 50 8.36 -16.11 1.31
C THR A 50 9.65 -16.81 0.95
N ILE A 51 10.58 -16.07 0.38
CA ILE A 51 11.94 -16.53 0.08
C ILE A 51 12.97 -15.53 0.59
N LEU A 52 14.15 -16.03 0.94
CA LEU A 52 15.29 -15.22 1.33
C LEU A 52 16.25 -15.12 0.14
N LEU A 53 16.54 -13.90 -0.31
CA LEU A 53 17.41 -13.65 -1.45
C LEU A 53 18.62 -12.80 -1.05
N SER A 54 19.72 -12.95 -1.80
CA SER A 54 20.91 -12.13 -1.59
C SER A 54 20.62 -10.64 -1.85
N PRO A 55 21.14 -9.72 -1.02
CA PRO A 55 20.86 -8.29 -1.19
C PRO A 55 21.70 -7.67 -2.32
N PHE A 56 21.24 -6.55 -2.89
CA PHE A 56 21.99 -5.68 -3.85
C PHE A 56 22.38 -6.31 -5.18
N LYS A 57 21.59 -7.28 -5.64
CA LYS A 57 21.83 -8.01 -6.88
C LYS A 57 20.64 -7.83 -7.83
N LYS A 58 20.94 -7.88 -9.13
CA LYS A 58 19.94 -8.17 -10.15
C LYS A 58 19.61 -9.66 -10.07
N HIS A 59 18.38 -9.97 -9.73
CA HIS A 59 17.88 -11.33 -9.66
C HIS A 59 17.17 -11.70 -10.94
N VAL A 60 17.23 -12.98 -11.27
CA VAL A 60 16.47 -13.58 -12.36
C VAL A 60 15.57 -14.64 -11.77
N PHE A 61 14.31 -14.72 -12.23
CA PHE A 61 13.46 -15.86 -11.92
C PHE A 61 12.76 -16.42 -13.15
N THR A 62 12.44 -17.70 -13.11
CA THR A 62 11.56 -18.38 -14.07
C THR A 62 10.37 -18.99 -13.33
N VAL A 63 9.20 -18.97 -13.94
CA VAL A 63 7.97 -19.59 -13.40
C VAL A 63 7.57 -20.74 -14.31
N ASN A 64 7.49 -21.96 -13.81
CA ASN A 64 7.09 -23.15 -14.59
C ASN A 64 7.84 -23.28 -15.93
N ASN A 65 9.16 -23.04 -15.93
CA ASN A 65 10.02 -23.04 -17.13
C ASN A 65 9.65 -21.99 -18.20
N SER A 66 8.93 -20.93 -17.82
CA SER A 66 8.70 -19.76 -18.68
C SER A 66 9.98 -18.95 -18.91
N LYS A 67 9.87 -17.94 -19.78
CA LYS A 67 10.97 -17.02 -20.08
C LYS A 67 11.50 -16.36 -18.78
N PRO A 68 12.84 -16.29 -18.61
CA PRO A 68 13.43 -15.59 -17.48
C PRO A 68 12.98 -14.13 -17.38
N GLN A 69 12.71 -13.70 -16.15
CA GLN A 69 12.34 -12.33 -15.81
C GLN A 69 13.32 -11.75 -14.79
N ASP A 70 13.69 -10.50 -15.02
CA ASP A 70 14.62 -9.77 -14.18
C ASP A 70 13.88 -8.92 -13.15
N PHE A 71 14.43 -8.84 -11.94
CA PHE A 71 14.06 -7.84 -10.95
C PHE A 71 15.28 -7.44 -10.11
N PHE A 72 15.16 -6.34 -9.36
CA PHE A 72 16.29 -5.79 -8.61
C PHE A 72 15.90 -5.56 -7.14
N LEU A 73 16.71 -6.08 -6.22
CA LEU A 73 16.59 -5.81 -4.79
C LEU A 73 17.53 -4.68 -4.39
N ARG A 74 16.96 -3.49 -4.09
CA ARG A 74 17.68 -2.32 -3.57
C ARG A 74 17.63 -2.32 -2.05
N ASP A 75 18.55 -3.01 -1.36
CA ASP A 75 18.65 -3.07 0.11
C ASP A 75 17.45 -3.61 0.90
N THR A 76 16.28 -3.70 0.30
CA THR A 76 15.03 -3.73 1.04
C THR A 76 14.24 -4.97 0.69
N GLU A 77 13.57 -5.48 1.72
CA GLU A 77 12.48 -6.44 1.58
C GLU A 77 11.39 -5.90 0.65
N GLY A 78 10.49 -6.78 0.23
CA GLY A 78 9.39 -6.36 -0.63
C GLY A 78 8.50 -7.52 -1.07
N ILE A 79 7.65 -7.22 -2.05
CA ILE A 79 6.71 -8.16 -2.64
C ILE A 79 7.06 -8.39 -4.10
N LEU A 80 7.09 -9.65 -4.53
CA LEU A 80 7.10 -10.05 -5.93
C LEU A 80 5.67 -10.46 -6.34
N ASN A 81 5.00 -9.61 -7.12
CA ASN A 81 3.60 -9.75 -7.53
C ASN A 81 3.47 -10.57 -8.82
N LEU A 82 3.72 -11.87 -8.75
CA LEU A 82 3.57 -12.77 -9.91
C LEU A 82 2.11 -12.94 -10.32
N ALA A 83 1.20 -12.88 -9.36
CA ALA A 83 -0.24 -12.95 -9.58
C ALA A 83 -0.81 -11.75 -10.33
N LYS A 84 -0.05 -10.65 -10.47
CA LYS A 84 -0.53 -9.38 -11.06
C LYS A 84 -1.86 -8.93 -10.44
N LYS A 85 -1.90 -8.88 -9.11
CA LYS A 85 -3.07 -8.38 -8.36
C LYS A 85 -2.85 -6.95 -7.88
N ASP A 86 -3.96 -6.24 -7.68
CA ASP A 86 -3.98 -4.91 -7.07
C ASP A 86 -3.89 -5.01 -5.55
N PHE A 87 -3.17 -4.08 -4.94
CA PHE A 87 -3.04 -3.95 -3.49
C PHE A 87 -3.47 -2.58 -3.00
N VAL A 88 -3.80 -2.51 -1.72
CA VAL A 88 -4.02 -1.26 -1.01
C VAL A 88 -3.06 -1.24 0.18
N VAL A 89 -2.29 -0.17 0.28
CA VAL A 89 -1.57 0.20 1.50
C VAL A 89 -2.45 1.14 2.30
N VAL A 90 -2.64 0.81 3.57
CA VAL A 90 -3.55 1.49 4.47
C VAL A 90 -2.75 2.02 5.64
N ALA A 91 -2.89 3.32 5.92
CA ALA A 91 -2.39 3.94 7.12
C ALA A 91 -3.40 3.78 8.26
N ILE A 92 -3.00 3.07 9.30
CA ILE A 92 -3.75 2.87 10.53
C ILE A 92 -3.39 4.00 11.49
N LYS A 93 -4.40 4.74 11.95
CA LYS A 93 -4.26 5.73 13.03
C LYS A 93 -4.50 5.03 14.37
N TYR A 94 -3.66 5.33 15.36
CA TYR A 94 -3.83 4.89 16.73
C TYR A 94 -4.22 6.09 17.60
N GLU A 95 -5.32 5.97 18.33
CA GLU A 95 -5.73 6.92 19.36
C GLU A 95 -5.33 6.34 20.73
N ASN A 96 -4.60 7.10 21.53
CA ASN A 96 -4.28 6.70 22.90
C ASN A 96 -5.52 6.93 23.78
N GLU A 97 -6.05 5.87 24.39
CA GLU A 97 -6.97 5.98 25.52
C GLU A 97 -6.21 6.63 26.70
N GLY A 98 -6.40 7.93 26.93
CA GLY A 98 -5.86 8.61 28.12
C GLY A 98 -5.35 10.03 27.92
N GLY A 99 -5.36 10.59 26.71
CA GLY A 99 -5.08 12.01 26.50
C GLY A 99 -6.35 12.84 26.57
N THR A 100 -6.48 13.69 27.59
CA THR A 100 -7.52 14.73 27.66
C THR A 100 -7.57 15.53 26.35
N GLU A 101 -8.79 15.78 25.88
CA GLU A 101 -9.10 16.52 24.67
C GLU A 101 -8.21 17.77 24.50
N TYR A 102 -7.30 17.71 23.52
CA TYR A 102 -6.94 18.90 22.76
C TYR A 102 -7.50 18.71 21.35
N ARG A 103 -8.78 19.09 21.21
CA ARG A 103 -9.34 19.48 19.91
C ARG A 103 -8.55 20.68 19.41
N PHE A 104 -7.56 20.45 18.56
CA PHE A 104 -7.16 21.50 17.65
C PHE A 104 -8.36 21.79 16.72
N PRO A 105 -8.78 23.05 16.55
CA PRO A 105 -9.65 23.43 15.44
C PRO A 105 -8.83 23.23 14.16
N GLY A 106 -8.96 22.05 13.58
CA GLY A 106 -8.03 21.54 12.58
C GLY A 106 -7.91 20.03 12.69
N SER A 107 -9.06 19.36 12.67
CA SER A 107 -9.14 17.91 12.44
C SER A 107 -8.39 17.61 11.15
N PHE A 108 -7.24 16.93 11.24
CA PHE A 108 -6.70 16.25 10.06
C PHE A 108 -7.53 14.98 9.84
N THR A 109 -8.73 15.19 9.28
CA THR A 109 -9.48 14.19 8.54
C THR A 109 -8.52 13.57 7.52
N MET A 110 -8.49 12.24 7.44
CA MET A 110 -7.76 11.60 6.36
C MET A 110 -8.57 11.85 5.09
N ASP A 111 -8.20 12.88 4.34
CA ASP A 111 -8.90 13.27 3.13
C ASP A 111 -8.53 12.39 1.92
N SER A 112 -8.26 11.11 2.14
CA SER A 112 -7.90 10.18 1.06
C SER A 112 -9.03 9.20 0.80
N TYR A 113 -9.32 8.95 -0.47
CA TYR A 113 -10.12 7.81 -0.89
C TYR A 113 -9.27 6.91 -1.78
N VAL A 114 -9.71 5.66 -1.93
CA VAL A 114 -9.18 4.73 -2.93
C VAL A 114 -10.30 4.23 -3.82
N LEU A 115 -10.05 4.19 -5.12
CA LEU A 115 -10.96 3.56 -6.09
C LEU A 115 -10.54 2.10 -6.31
N ILE A 116 -11.46 1.19 -6.01
CA ILE A 116 -11.31 -0.26 -6.21
C ILE A 116 -12.46 -0.69 -7.12
N ASP A 117 -12.12 -1.10 -8.34
CA ASP A 117 -13.09 -1.34 -9.41
C ASP A 117 -14.02 -0.13 -9.63
N SER A 118 -15.31 -0.30 -9.36
CA SER A 118 -16.34 0.75 -9.42
C SER A 118 -16.69 1.34 -8.06
N PHE A 119 -15.93 1.02 -7.00
CA PHE A 119 -16.23 1.42 -5.63
C PHE A 119 -15.19 2.40 -5.09
N ILE A 120 -15.65 3.54 -4.61
CA ILE A 120 -14.84 4.45 -3.83
C ILE A 120 -14.92 4.00 -2.36
N VAL A 121 -13.76 3.79 -1.76
CA VAL A 121 -13.62 3.53 -0.32
C VAL A 121 -12.94 4.72 0.33
N CYS A 122 -13.53 5.29 1.38
CA CYS A 122 -12.95 6.36 2.15
C CYS A 122 -13.27 6.22 3.65
N ASP A 123 -12.63 7.03 4.48
CA ASP A 123 -13.03 7.21 5.88
C ASP A 123 -14.48 7.71 5.94
N LYS A 124 -15.27 7.20 6.88
CA LYS A 124 -16.68 7.58 7.07
C LYS A 124 -16.83 9.08 7.33
N ALA A 125 -15.89 9.71 8.04
CA ALA A 125 -15.91 11.15 8.27
C ALA A 125 -15.78 11.97 6.97
N PHE A 126 -15.15 11.41 5.94
CA PHE A 126 -14.98 12.06 4.63
C PHE A 126 -16.21 11.90 3.72
N GLU A 127 -17.16 11.03 4.04
CA GLU A 127 -18.34 10.74 3.20
C GLU A 127 -19.17 12.00 2.87
N VAL A 128 -19.27 12.93 3.81
CA VAL A 128 -20.01 14.21 3.63
C VAL A 128 -19.33 15.05 2.55
N ASN A 129 -18.00 15.15 2.59
CA ASN A 129 -17.19 15.87 1.60
C ASN A 129 -17.12 15.14 0.27
N LEU A 130 -17.29 13.82 0.27
CA LEU A 130 -17.32 13.03 -0.95
C LEU A 130 -18.46 13.47 -1.86
N LYS A 131 -19.65 13.79 -1.31
CA LYS A 131 -20.80 14.24 -2.10
C LYS A 131 -20.55 15.55 -2.85
N THR A 132 -19.85 16.50 -2.24
CA THR A 132 -19.52 17.81 -2.84
C THR A 132 -18.34 17.72 -3.79
N THR A 133 -17.36 16.86 -3.49
CA THR A 133 -16.16 16.63 -4.33
C THR A 133 -16.41 15.61 -5.45
N LEU A 134 -17.57 14.95 -5.44
CA LEU A 134 -17.90 13.81 -6.29
C LEU A 134 -17.71 14.06 -7.77
N LYS A 135 -18.07 15.26 -8.24
CA LYS A 135 -17.89 15.66 -9.64
C LYS A 135 -16.40 15.63 -10.03
N ALA A 136 -15.54 16.25 -9.21
CA ALA A 136 -14.10 16.23 -9.41
C ALA A 136 -13.50 14.82 -9.27
N ILE A 137 -14.09 13.97 -8.43
CA ILE A 137 -13.65 12.58 -8.25
C ILE A 137 -14.02 11.73 -9.46
N VAL A 138 -15.24 11.82 -9.98
CA VAL A 138 -15.65 11.09 -11.19
C VAL A 138 -14.88 11.57 -12.42
N ASP A 139 -14.66 12.88 -12.53
CA ASP A 139 -13.89 13.47 -13.63
C ASP A 139 -12.39 13.10 -13.51
N SER A 140 -11.83 12.97 -12.30
CA SER A 140 -10.45 12.50 -12.07
C SER A 140 -10.29 10.97 -12.05
N ALA A 141 -11.34 10.21 -11.78
CA ALA A 141 -11.37 8.75 -11.87
C ALA A 141 -11.22 8.29 -13.33
N LYS A 142 -11.65 9.12 -14.29
CA LYS A 142 -11.30 8.97 -15.71
C LYS A 142 -9.82 9.23 -16.01
N VAL A 143 -9.08 9.87 -15.09
CA VAL A 143 -7.72 10.38 -15.30
C VAL A 143 -6.65 9.61 -14.50
N ARG A 144 -6.99 8.89 -13.42
CA ARG A 144 -5.98 8.29 -12.54
C ARG A 144 -5.94 6.76 -12.57
N LYS A 145 -4.90 6.21 -13.21
CA LYS A 145 -4.56 4.77 -13.23
C LYS A 145 -4.42 4.12 -11.85
N ASN A 146 -4.17 4.90 -10.79
CA ASN A 146 -3.77 4.36 -9.47
C ASN A 146 -4.63 4.85 -8.29
N GLY A 147 -5.83 5.38 -8.50
CA GLY A 147 -6.86 5.53 -7.45
C GLY A 147 -6.56 6.42 -6.25
N ASN A 148 -5.41 7.11 -6.18
CA ASN A 148 -5.01 7.91 -5.02
C ASN A 148 -5.37 9.38 -5.22
N TYR A 149 -6.16 9.95 -4.31
CA TYR A 149 -6.42 11.38 -4.27
C TYR A 149 -5.98 11.96 -2.94
N TYR A 150 -5.17 13.00 -3.04
CA TYR A 150 -4.78 13.88 -1.95
C TYR A 150 -5.40 15.24 -2.29
N PRO A 151 -6.35 15.78 -1.50
CA PRO A 151 -6.71 17.16 -1.63
C PRO A 151 -5.54 17.96 -1.10
N LEU A 152 -4.78 18.52 -2.03
CA LEU A 152 -4.06 19.74 -1.71
C LEU A 152 -5.13 20.76 -1.36
N LEU A 153 -5.21 21.12 -0.07
CA LEU A 153 -5.73 22.42 0.33
C LEU A 153 -5.04 23.46 -0.55
N ASP A 154 -5.83 24.04 -1.44
CA ASP A 154 -5.56 25.29 -2.15
C ASP A 154 -4.37 25.34 -3.14
N GLN A 155 -4.30 24.40 -4.09
CA GLN A 155 -3.55 24.63 -5.33
C GLN A 155 -4.41 24.29 -6.55
N LYS A 156 -4.74 25.35 -7.31
CA LYS A 156 -5.35 25.33 -8.64
C LYS A 156 -5.08 24.02 -9.38
N PHE A 157 -6.17 23.32 -9.70
CA PHE A 157 -6.22 22.11 -10.50
C PHE A 157 -5.28 22.20 -11.71
N SER A 158 -4.10 21.58 -11.61
CA SER A 158 -3.29 21.27 -12.78
C SER A 158 -3.52 19.80 -13.11
N PRO A 159 -4.23 19.46 -14.21
CA PRO A 159 -4.56 18.10 -14.58
C PRO A 159 -3.33 17.21 -14.87
N ASP A 160 -2.15 17.82 -15.00
CA ASP A 160 -0.92 17.14 -15.41
C ASP A 160 0.03 16.75 -14.26
N ARG A 161 -0.40 16.89 -12.98
CA ARG A 161 0.39 16.32 -11.88
C ARG A 161 0.19 14.81 -11.85
N GLU A 162 1.04 14.09 -12.57
CA GLU A 162 1.39 12.70 -12.24
C GLU A 162 1.67 12.64 -10.74
N VAL A 163 0.84 11.91 -10.00
CA VAL A 163 1.03 11.72 -8.57
C VAL A 163 2.26 10.83 -8.43
N TYR A 164 3.41 11.46 -8.23
CA TYR A 164 4.69 10.81 -8.06
C TYR A 164 4.61 9.73 -6.97
N ASP A 165 5.00 8.51 -7.33
CA ASP A 165 5.24 7.34 -6.49
C ASP A 165 6.48 7.50 -5.57
N GLY A 166 6.83 8.75 -5.22
CA GLY A 166 8.14 9.11 -4.69
C GLY A 166 8.22 9.23 -3.17
N THR A 167 7.10 9.21 -2.44
CA THR A 167 7.11 9.27 -0.98
C THR A 167 6.84 7.89 -0.40
N GLU A 168 7.78 7.39 0.41
CA GLU A 168 7.60 6.18 1.24
C GLU A 168 6.47 6.37 2.29
N GLU A 169 5.99 7.60 2.47
CA GLU A 169 4.87 7.92 3.36
C GLU A 169 3.50 7.68 2.69
N VAL A 170 2.60 7.04 3.45
CA VAL A 170 1.20 6.83 3.07
C VAL A 170 0.29 7.68 3.94
N ASN A 171 -0.40 8.64 3.32
CA ASN A 171 -1.43 9.44 3.96
C ASN A 171 -2.81 8.86 3.67
N GLY A 172 -3.22 7.86 4.46
CA GLY A 172 -4.52 7.21 4.37
C GLY A 172 -4.49 5.96 3.48
N PHE A 173 -5.04 6.02 2.27
CA PHE A 173 -5.05 4.87 1.35
C PHE A 173 -4.16 5.10 0.13
N LYS A 174 -3.37 4.09 -0.24
CA LYS A 174 -2.57 4.05 -1.47
C LYS A 174 -2.83 2.75 -2.22
N LYS A 175 -3.45 2.81 -3.40
CA LYS A 175 -3.52 1.68 -4.32
C LYS A 175 -2.17 1.48 -5.02
N ILE A 176 -1.73 0.23 -5.09
CA ILE A 176 -0.62 -0.22 -5.91
C ILE A 176 -1.19 -1.12 -7.01
N GLY A 177 -0.92 -0.77 -8.26
CA GLY A 177 -1.48 -1.46 -9.42
C GLY A 177 -0.79 -2.79 -9.72
N ASN A 178 -1.53 -3.67 -10.39
CA ASN A 178 -1.09 -4.99 -10.85
C ASN A 178 0.08 -5.01 -11.86
N ASN A 179 0.42 -3.87 -12.47
CA ASN A 179 1.50 -3.78 -13.45
C ASN A 179 2.89 -3.72 -12.80
N THR A 180 2.98 -3.55 -11.48
CA THR A 180 4.25 -3.50 -10.76
C THR A 180 4.66 -4.89 -10.32
N LEU A 181 5.74 -5.41 -10.94
CA LEU A 181 6.27 -6.75 -10.63
C LEU A 181 6.90 -6.83 -9.24
N PHE A 182 7.73 -5.87 -8.87
CA PHE A 182 8.37 -5.81 -7.55
C PHE A 182 7.97 -4.54 -6.81
N ILE A 183 7.47 -4.71 -5.60
CA ILE A 183 7.00 -3.63 -4.73
C ILE A 183 7.95 -3.55 -3.54
N LYS A 184 8.70 -2.45 -3.45
CA LYS A 184 9.60 -2.17 -2.33
C LYS A 184 8.81 -2.07 -1.02
N LYS A 185 9.31 -2.67 0.07
CA LYS A 185 8.73 -2.50 1.40
C LYS A 185 8.96 -1.09 1.92
N PHE A 186 7.86 -0.38 2.13
CA PHE A 186 7.80 0.89 2.88
C PHE A 186 6.69 0.84 3.95
N TRP A 187 6.18 -0.37 4.23
CA TRP A 187 5.12 -0.61 5.20
C TRP A 187 5.60 -1.37 6.43
N ASP A 188 4.83 -1.29 7.51
CA ASP A 188 5.15 -1.95 8.79
C ASP A 188 4.70 -3.42 8.81
N TYR A 189 3.52 -3.73 8.26
CA TYR A 189 2.91 -5.07 8.31
C TYR A 189 2.65 -5.65 6.92
N ASN A 190 3.02 -6.92 6.70
CA ASN A 190 2.81 -7.62 5.42
C ASN A 190 1.38 -8.16 5.29
N LEU A 191 1.04 -8.69 4.10
CA LEU A 191 -0.29 -9.26 3.78
C LEU A 191 -0.77 -10.35 4.75
N GLY A 192 0.13 -11.13 5.33
CA GLY A 192 -0.19 -12.23 6.24
C GLY A 192 0.13 -11.92 7.71
N ASP A 193 0.64 -10.73 7.99
CA ASP A 193 0.96 -10.35 9.37
C ASP A 193 -0.32 -9.84 10.05
N SER A 194 -0.57 -10.33 11.26
CA SER A 194 -1.65 -9.77 12.08
C SER A 194 -1.30 -8.33 12.44
N ILE A 195 -2.21 -7.42 12.10
CA ILE A 195 -2.16 -6.04 12.59
C ILE A 195 -2.39 -6.09 14.10
N PRO A 196 -1.49 -5.52 14.93
CA PRO A 196 -1.71 -5.50 16.37
C PRO A 196 -2.94 -4.65 16.69
N GLU A 197 -3.77 -5.17 17.60
CA GLU A 197 -4.98 -4.48 18.08
C GLU A 197 -4.63 -3.17 18.81
N GLU A 198 -3.48 -3.12 19.47
CA GLU A 198 -2.94 -1.96 20.16
C GLU A 198 -1.48 -1.71 19.78
N ILE A 199 -1.11 -0.44 19.59
CA ILE A 199 0.30 -0.06 19.50
C ILE A 199 0.70 0.76 20.72
N LYS A 200 1.53 0.13 21.55
CA LYS A 200 2.18 0.78 22.69
C LYS A 200 3.37 1.61 22.21
N VAL A 201 3.14 2.85 21.76
CA VAL A 201 4.25 3.78 21.55
C VAL A 201 4.31 4.77 22.70
N LYS A 202 5.35 4.66 23.53
CA LYS A 202 5.74 5.73 24.45
C LYS A 202 6.77 6.57 23.73
N VAL A 203 6.41 7.78 23.31
CA VAL A 203 7.39 8.77 22.88
C VAL A 203 7.31 9.93 23.86
N ARG A 204 8.48 10.31 24.38
CA ARG A 204 8.66 11.48 25.25
C ARG A 204 9.57 12.41 24.47
N LYS A 205 9.13 13.63 24.20
CA LYS A 205 10.03 14.71 23.82
C LYS A 205 9.85 15.93 24.71
N SER A 206 11.00 16.50 25.05
CA SER A 206 11.21 17.63 25.95
C SER A 206 10.40 18.87 25.53
N ASP A 207 9.72 19.42 26.54
CA ASP A 207 9.35 20.82 26.78
C ASP A 207 8.56 21.67 25.78
N LEU A 208 8.17 21.20 24.59
CA LEU A 208 7.21 21.97 23.76
C LEU A 208 6.20 21.06 23.03
N LYS A 209 4.96 21.07 23.53
CA LYS A 209 3.66 20.68 22.90
C LYS A 209 3.68 19.48 21.94
N TYR A 210 3.08 18.37 22.40
CA TYR A 210 2.83 17.13 21.67
C TYR A 210 2.13 17.35 20.32
N LYS A 211 2.71 16.82 19.24
CA LYS A 211 1.94 16.34 18.07
C LYS A 211 2.56 15.05 17.56
N GLU A 212 2.36 13.99 18.30
CA GLU A 212 2.74 12.64 17.89
C GLU A 212 1.56 12.01 17.15
N SER A 213 1.69 11.88 15.83
CA SER A 213 0.76 11.10 15.02
C SER A 213 1.31 9.69 14.92
N LEU A 214 0.88 8.78 15.80
CA LEU A 214 1.19 7.35 15.72
C LEU A 214 0.37 6.75 14.57
N LYS A 215 0.96 6.74 13.37
CA LYS A 215 0.41 6.03 12.21
C LYS A 215 1.34 4.89 11.84
N LYS A 216 0.78 3.71 11.64
CA LYS A 216 1.48 2.57 11.01
C LYS A 216 0.81 2.21 9.71
N THR A 217 1.49 1.44 8.88
CA THR A 217 0.99 1.06 7.56
C THR A 217 0.98 -0.45 7.39
N PHE A 218 -0.06 -0.96 6.75
CA PHE A 218 -0.10 -2.35 6.29
C PHE A 218 -0.51 -2.41 4.83
N ILE A 219 -0.19 -3.51 4.18
CA ILE A 219 -0.63 -3.82 2.82
C ILE A 219 -1.64 -4.96 2.83
N THR A 220 -2.65 -4.90 1.96
CA THR A 220 -3.68 -5.95 1.76
C THR A 220 -4.10 -6.02 0.29
N PHE A 221 -4.70 -7.12 -0.16
CA PHE A 221 -5.30 -7.18 -1.50
C PHE A 221 -6.46 -6.19 -1.60
N ALA A 222 -6.64 -5.57 -2.78
CA ALA A 222 -7.68 -4.57 -2.97
C ALA A 222 -9.10 -5.14 -2.78
N GLU A 223 -9.35 -6.36 -3.23
CA GLU A 223 -10.65 -7.05 -3.08
C GLU A 223 -10.96 -7.32 -1.60
N ASP A 224 -9.98 -7.84 -0.84
CA ASP A 224 -10.11 -8.09 0.60
C ASP A 224 -10.36 -6.80 1.38
N PHE A 225 -9.66 -5.72 1.01
CA PHE A 225 -9.87 -4.40 1.60
C PHE A 225 -11.28 -3.89 1.35
N LEU A 226 -11.78 -4.02 0.12
CA LEU A 226 -13.15 -3.63 -0.23
C LEU A 226 -14.18 -4.43 0.57
N PHE A 227 -13.97 -5.74 0.73
CA PHE A 227 -14.84 -6.59 1.54
C PHE A 227 -14.85 -6.15 3.01
N MET A 228 -13.66 -5.98 3.61
CA MET A 228 -13.52 -5.48 4.99
C MET A 228 -14.18 -4.11 5.17
N ALA A 229 -14.00 -3.18 4.23
CA ALA A 229 -14.60 -1.86 4.29
C ALA A 229 -16.15 -1.91 4.27
N LYS A 230 -16.74 -2.81 3.47
CA LYS A 230 -18.19 -3.04 3.45
C LYS A 230 -18.72 -3.59 4.76
N MET A 231 -17.93 -4.39 5.48
CA MET A 231 -18.28 -4.94 6.78
C MET A 231 -18.13 -3.90 7.91
N SER A 232 -17.12 -3.05 7.84
CA SER A 232 -16.79 -2.03 8.85
C SER A 232 -17.42 -0.66 8.56
N LYS A 233 -18.76 -0.63 8.42
CA LYS A 233 -19.53 0.58 8.04
C LYS A 233 -19.43 1.77 9.02
N LYS A 234 -18.98 1.52 10.25
CA LYS A 234 -18.71 2.58 11.24
C LYS A 234 -17.42 3.35 10.93
N THR A 235 -16.47 2.69 10.27
CA THR A 235 -15.13 3.23 9.98
C THR A 235 -15.04 3.72 8.53
N TYR A 236 -15.65 2.98 7.60
CA TYR A 236 -15.52 3.25 6.17
C TYR A 236 -16.85 3.58 5.53
N ALA A 237 -16.80 4.48 4.54
CA ALA A 237 -17.85 4.63 3.54
C ALA A 237 -17.42 3.94 2.25
N VAL A 238 -18.35 3.18 1.66
CA VAL A 238 -18.17 2.50 0.37
C VAL A 238 -19.26 2.98 -0.56
N VAL A 239 -18.88 3.60 -1.66
CA VAL A 239 -19.81 4.23 -2.60
C VAL A 239 -19.61 3.66 -4.00
N ASP A 240 -20.69 3.16 -4.62
CA ASP A 240 -20.67 2.71 -6.01
C ASP A 240 -20.73 3.92 -6.95
N VAL A 241 -19.71 4.09 -7.78
CA VAL A 241 -19.62 5.18 -8.75
C VAL A 241 -20.76 5.10 -9.78
N ARG A 242 -21.27 3.91 -10.07
CA ARG A 242 -22.32 3.69 -11.08
C ARG A 242 -23.67 4.25 -10.62
N ASP A 243 -23.99 4.10 -9.34
CA ASP A 243 -25.23 4.64 -8.77
C ASP A 243 -25.26 6.17 -8.83
N LEU A 244 -24.08 6.78 -8.69
CA LEU A 244 -23.90 8.22 -8.77
C LEU A 244 -24.05 8.75 -10.20
N LEU A 245 -23.64 7.97 -11.21
CA LEU A 245 -23.86 8.32 -12.60
C LEU A 245 -25.34 8.25 -12.98
N LYS A 246 -26.09 7.27 -12.47
CA LYS A 246 -27.53 7.11 -12.73
C LYS A 246 -28.37 8.25 -12.16
N GLY A 247 -28.10 8.71 -10.93
CA GLY A 247 -28.83 9.82 -10.31
C GLY A 247 -28.68 11.16 -11.02
N LYS A 248 -27.69 11.31 -11.92
CA LYS A 248 -27.45 12.51 -12.73
C LYS A 248 -28.38 12.59 -13.94
N ASP A 249 -28.71 11.45 -14.55
CA ASP A 249 -29.59 11.37 -15.71
C ASP A 249 -31.05 11.66 -15.34
N GLU A 250 -31.47 11.29 -14.13
CA GLU A 250 -32.82 11.56 -13.63
C GLU A 250 -33.03 13.05 -13.30
N ASN A 251 -32.02 13.72 -12.73
CA ASN A 251 -32.10 15.16 -12.44
C ASN A 251 -32.05 16.02 -13.72
N ASN A 252 -31.30 15.59 -14.74
CA ASN A 252 -31.29 16.27 -16.05
C ASN A 252 -32.59 16.06 -16.84
N LYS A 253 -33.31 14.95 -16.61
CA LYS A 253 -34.64 14.73 -17.21
C LYS A 253 -35.74 15.56 -16.56
N LYS A 254 -35.60 15.98 -15.30
CA LYS A 254 -36.56 16.87 -14.62
C LYS A 254 -36.37 18.36 -14.92
N LEU A 255 -35.29 18.72 -15.61
CA LEU A 255 -34.94 20.09 -16.00
C LEU A 255 -35.16 20.36 -17.50
N ARG A 256 -35.82 19.44 -18.20
CA ARG A 256 -36.33 19.59 -19.57
C ARG A 256 -37.84 19.44 -19.56
#